data_AF-A0A0P6YKR9-F1
#
_entry.id   AF-A0A0P6YKR9-F1
#
_cell.length_a   1.000
_cell.length_b   1.000
_cell.length_c   1.000
_cell.angle_alpha   90.00
_cell.angle_beta   90.00
_cell.angle_gamma   90.00
#
_symmetry.space_group_name_H-M   'P 1'
#
loop_
_entity.id
_entity.type
_entity.pdbx_description
1 polymer ?
#
loop_
_entity_poly.entity_id
_entity_poly.type
_entity_poly.pdbx_seq_one_letter_code
_entity_poly.pdbx_strand_id
1 'polypeptide(L)'
;MTNRVITLFEQQAVPYHALGLSSSDPLLEVLERINQDQGKEIIRLERKALRTLQYVGVIQTERCTIQILPKIDYDPRIGTASSNVLLSENSAGITAARNLIYMLIHTRNLKLHHLTLASVGTVQAGWFEMLTRLFADELLIQLKQGYHLDYVVQEDLLPYLRGRWNVTRQFVRYPDLSGGVGCCL
;
A
#
# COMPACT_ATOMS: atom_id res chain seq x y z
N MET A 1 -19.86 -2.20 -2.40
CA MET A 1 -19.37 -3.17 -3.41
C MET A 1 -18.25 -3.96 -2.77
N THR A 2 -18.47 -5.23 -2.44
CA THR A 2 -17.44 -6.08 -1.82
C THR A 2 -16.49 -6.55 -2.92
N ASN A 3 -15.28 -5.98 -2.94
CA ASN A 3 -14.25 -6.38 -3.89
C ASN A 3 -13.80 -7.82 -3.54
N ARG A 4 -13.76 -8.73 -4.51
CA ARG A 4 -13.41 -10.13 -4.28
C ARG A 4 -11.95 -10.23 -3.85
N VAL A 5 -11.65 -10.90 -2.74
CA VAL A 5 -10.27 -11.11 -2.28
C VAL A 5 -9.77 -12.47 -2.74
N ILE A 6 -8.63 -12.49 -3.44
CA ILE A 6 -7.92 -13.70 -3.86
C ILE A 6 -6.63 -13.78 -3.04
N THR A 7 -6.50 -14.83 -2.23
CA THR A 7 -5.29 -15.08 -1.43
C THR A 7 -4.40 -16.09 -2.14
N LEU A 8 -3.15 -15.71 -2.36
CA LEU A 8 -2.09 -16.54 -2.94
C LEU A 8 -0.89 -16.52 -1.98
N PHE A 9 -0.05 -17.53 -2.06
CA PHE A 9 1.24 -17.57 -1.37
C PHE A 9 2.38 -17.40 -2.37
N GLU A 10 3.54 -16.94 -1.93
CA GLU A 10 4.74 -16.89 -2.78
C GLU A 10 5.08 -18.28 -3.37
N GLN A 11 5.61 -18.30 -4.60
CA GLN A 11 5.98 -19.53 -5.33
C GLN A 11 4.84 -20.54 -5.50
N GLN A 12 3.57 -20.10 -5.43
CA GLN A 12 2.40 -20.95 -5.60
C GLN A 12 1.88 -20.86 -7.03
N ALA A 13 1.55 -22.02 -7.62
CA ALA A 13 0.83 -22.09 -8.88
C ALA A 13 -0.62 -22.51 -8.60
N VAL A 14 -1.58 -21.69 -9.02
CA VAL A 14 -3.01 -21.94 -8.84
C VAL A 14 -3.70 -21.93 -10.20
N PRO A 15 -4.50 -22.96 -10.55
CA PRO A 15 -5.16 -22.99 -11.83
C PRO A 15 -6.29 -21.94 -11.91
N TYR A 16 -6.55 -21.40 -13.09
CA TYR A 16 -7.51 -20.31 -13.27
C TYR A 16 -8.94 -20.67 -12.80
N HIS A 17 -9.37 -21.91 -13.02
CA HIS A 17 -10.69 -22.36 -12.58
C HIS A 17 -10.86 -22.33 -11.05
N ALA A 18 -9.80 -22.59 -10.27
CA ALA A 18 -9.84 -22.50 -8.81
C ALA A 18 -9.95 -21.05 -8.34
N LEU A 19 -9.39 -20.11 -9.12
CA LEU A 19 -9.54 -18.68 -8.92
C LEU A 19 -10.86 -18.14 -9.51
N GLY A 20 -11.73 -18.99 -10.07
CA GLY A 20 -12.93 -18.54 -10.79
C GLY A 20 -12.62 -17.56 -11.91
N LEU A 21 -11.44 -17.69 -12.53
CA LEU A 21 -10.99 -16.89 -13.67
C LEU A 21 -11.05 -17.73 -14.94
N SER A 22 -11.26 -17.06 -16.07
CA SER A 22 -11.15 -17.68 -17.41
C SER A 22 -9.81 -17.34 -18.05
N SER A 23 -9.37 -18.13 -19.03
CA SER A 23 -8.11 -17.87 -19.76
C SER A 23 -8.08 -16.55 -20.53
N SER A 24 -9.23 -15.90 -20.74
CA SER A 24 -9.38 -14.61 -21.43
C SER A 24 -9.96 -13.53 -20.51
N ASP A 25 -9.76 -13.66 -19.20
CA ASP A 25 -10.27 -12.69 -18.23
C ASP A 25 -9.52 -11.34 -18.35
N PRO A 26 -10.22 -10.19 -18.38
CA PRO A 26 -9.59 -8.85 -18.39
C PRO A 26 -8.60 -8.63 -17.25
N LEU A 27 -8.75 -9.33 -16.12
CA LEU A 27 -7.78 -9.27 -15.03
C LEU A 27 -6.38 -9.72 -15.46
N LEU A 28 -6.26 -10.68 -16.38
CA LEU A 28 -4.96 -11.18 -16.84
C LEU A 28 -4.21 -10.10 -17.61
N GLU A 29 -4.91 -9.33 -18.46
CA GLU A 29 -4.33 -8.20 -19.19
C GLU A 29 -3.82 -7.11 -18.24
N VAL A 30 -4.57 -6.82 -17.16
CA VAL A 30 -4.16 -5.87 -16.13
C VAL A 30 -2.90 -6.35 -15.40
N LEU A 31 -2.83 -7.64 -15.05
CA LEU A 31 -1.64 -8.21 -14.40
C LEU A 31 -0.42 -8.20 -15.33
N GLU A 32 -0.62 -8.47 -16.62
CA GLU A 32 0.46 -8.38 -17.61
C GLU A 32 0.98 -6.94 -17.76
N ARG A 33 0.07 -5.96 -17.80
CA ARG A 33 0.44 -4.54 -17.80
C ARG A 33 1.22 -4.14 -16.55
N ILE A 34 0.82 -4.63 -15.36
CA ILE A 34 1.57 -4.38 -14.11
C ILE A 34 2.98 -4.96 -14.19
N ASN A 35 3.15 -6.16 -14.73
CA ASN A 35 4.49 -6.74 -14.94
C ASN A 35 5.34 -5.88 -15.89
N GLN A 36 4.74 -5.36 -16.97
CA GLN A 36 5.41 -4.49 -17.94
C GLN A 36 5.83 -3.15 -17.30
N ASP A 37 4.91 -2.49 -16.60
CA ASP A 37 5.14 -1.19 -15.95
C ASP A 37 6.25 -1.26 -14.89
N GLN A 38 6.35 -2.39 -14.17
CA GLN A 38 7.39 -2.61 -13.16
C GLN A 38 8.72 -3.12 -13.76
N GLY A 39 8.75 -3.47 -15.05
CA GLY A 39 9.90 -4.06 -15.72
C GLY A 39 10.35 -5.40 -15.11
N LYS A 40 9.48 -6.07 -14.36
CA LYS A 40 9.76 -7.30 -13.61
C LYS A 40 8.55 -8.21 -13.67
N GLU A 41 8.82 -9.51 -13.82
CA GLU A 41 7.77 -10.52 -13.68
C GLU A 41 7.42 -10.65 -12.20
N ILE A 42 6.30 -10.06 -11.76
CA ILE A 42 5.79 -10.18 -10.38
C ILE A 42 4.92 -11.43 -10.26
N ILE A 43 4.08 -11.64 -11.27
CA ILE A 43 3.20 -12.80 -11.42
C ILE A 43 3.43 -13.39 -12.81
N ARG A 44 3.69 -14.69 -12.87
CA ARG A 44 3.79 -15.43 -14.12
C ARG A 44 2.41 -15.91 -14.55
N LEU A 45 1.99 -15.49 -15.73
CA LEU A 45 0.76 -15.95 -16.36
C LEU A 45 1.09 -17.18 -17.23
N GLU A 46 0.63 -18.36 -16.82
CA GLU A 46 0.80 -19.60 -17.58
C GLU A 46 -0.51 -19.95 -18.30
N ARG A 47 -0.47 -20.80 -19.33
CA ARG A 47 -1.65 -21.12 -20.17
C ARG A 47 -2.92 -21.53 -19.39
N LYS A 48 -2.77 -22.20 -18.24
CA LYS A 48 -3.89 -22.71 -17.42
C LYS A 48 -3.83 -22.29 -15.95
N ALA A 49 -2.81 -21.52 -15.56
CA ALA A 49 -2.53 -21.25 -14.17
C ALA A 49 -1.89 -19.88 -13.98
N LEU A 50 -2.08 -19.33 -12.79
CA LEU A 50 -1.40 -18.15 -12.30
C LEU A 50 -0.33 -18.61 -11.32
N ARG A 51 0.92 -18.24 -11.56
CA ARG A 51 2.04 -18.54 -10.67
C ARG A 51 2.57 -17.26 -10.05
N THR A 52 2.55 -17.19 -8.73
CA THR A 52 3.25 -16.15 -7.98
C THR A 52 4.74 -16.50 -7.91
N LEU A 53 5.59 -15.47 -7.80
CA LEU A 53 7.04 -15.62 -7.67
C LEU A 53 7.46 -15.32 -6.23
N GLN A 54 8.65 -14.75 -6.01
CA GLN A 54 9.15 -14.38 -4.67
C GLN A 54 8.60 -13.06 -4.11
N TYR A 55 7.66 -12.42 -4.78
CA TYR A 55 7.13 -11.13 -4.35
C TYR A 55 5.92 -11.33 -3.45
N VAL A 56 5.91 -10.59 -2.36
CA VAL A 56 4.85 -10.59 -1.35
C VAL A 56 4.24 -9.18 -1.30
N GLY A 57 2.92 -9.07 -1.22
CA GLY A 57 2.22 -7.79 -1.22
C GLY A 57 0.77 -7.89 -1.65
N VAL A 58 0.19 -6.76 -2.06
CA VAL A 58 -1.18 -6.68 -2.57
C VAL A 58 -1.24 -5.95 -3.89
N ILE A 59 -2.08 -6.45 -4.78
CA ILE A 59 -2.47 -5.83 -6.04
C ILE A 59 -3.98 -5.58 -5.96
N GLN A 60 -4.36 -4.30 -5.99
CA GLN A 60 -5.76 -3.91 -6.03
C GLN A 60 -6.16 -3.58 -7.47
N THR A 61 -7.22 -4.22 -7.94
CA THR A 61 -7.87 -3.91 -9.22
C THR A 61 -9.33 -3.52 -8.96
N GLU A 62 -10.01 -3.01 -9.98
CA GLU A 62 -11.43 -2.66 -9.89
C GLU A 62 -12.33 -3.84 -9.52
N ARG A 63 -11.94 -5.08 -9.89
CA ARG A 63 -12.77 -6.29 -9.77
C ARG A 63 -12.36 -7.23 -8.65
N CYS A 64 -11.07 -7.26 -8.31
CA CYS A 64 -10.55 -8.07 -7.22
C CYS A 64 -9.35 -7.43 -6.53
N THR A 65 -9.13 -7.83 -5.28
CA THR A 65 -7.88 -7.60 -4.55
C THR A 65 -7.12 -8.92 -4.50
N ILE A 66 -5.93 -8.96 -5.09
CA ILE A 66 -5.03 -10.11 -5.02
C ILE A 66 -4.02 -9.83 -3.91
N GLN A 67 -3.97 -10.70 -2.91
CA GLN A 67 -2.95 -10.65 -1.86
C GLN A 67 -2.02 -11.84 -2.00
N ILE A 68 -0.71 -11.58 -2.06
CA ILE A 68 0.35 -12.58 -2.11
C ILE A 68 1.07 -12.56 -0.76
N LEU A 69 1.04 -13.69 -0.05
CA LEU A 69 1.50 -13.82 1.34
C LEU A 69 2.74 -14.73 1.42
N PRO A 70 3.59 -14.57 2.46
CA PRO A 70 4.76 -15.41 2.65
C PRO A 70 4.35 -16.85 3.01
N LYS A 71 5.12 -17.85 2.59
CA LYS A 71 4.79 -19.27 2.80
C LYS A 71 5.29 -19.83 4.15
N ILE A 72 5.60 -18.97 5.11
CA ILE A 72 6.31 -19.36 6.35
C ILE A 72 5.45 -20.22 7.28
N ASP A 73 4.12 -20.00 7.28
CA ASP A 73 3.16 -20.73 8.11
C ASP A 73 2.21 -21.62 7.30
N TYR A 74 2.53 -21.87 6.03
CA TYR A 74 1.70 -22.68 5.16
C TYR A 74 1.97 -24.17 5.40
N ASP A 75 1.09 -24.85 6.14
CA ASP A 75 1.10 -26.31 6.24
C ASP A 75 0.21 -26.94 5.15
N PRO A 76 0.79 -27.58 4.11
CA PRO A 76 0.03 -28.23 3.05
C PRO A 76 -0.82 -29.42 3.54
N ARG A 77 -0.55 -29.96 4.75
CA ARG A 77 -1.25 -31.13 5.30
C ARG A 77 -2.63 -30.80 5.87
N ILE A 78 -2.90 -29.53 6.16
CA ILE A 78 -4.19 -29.07 6.69
C ILE A 78 -5.24 -28.89 5.55
N GLY A 79 -4.80 -28.81 4.29
CA GLY A 79 -5.67 -28.60 3.13
C GLY A 79 -6.24 -29.86 2.46
N THR A 80 -5.83 -31.06 2.89
CA THR A 80 -6.19 -32.35 2.23
C THR A 80 -7.16 -33.21 3.03
N ALA A 81 -7.95 -32.63 3.92
CA ALA A 81 -9.04 -33.34 4.60
C ALA A 81 -10.34 -32.53 4.49
N SER A 82 -11.22 -33.01 3.61
CA SER A 82 -12.67 -32.90 3.71
C SER A 82 -13.30 -31.49 3.58
N SER A 83 -13.81 -31.21 2.37
CA SER A 83 -15.15 -30.61 2.13
C SER A 83 -15.64 -29.47 3.05
N ASN A 84 -14.76 -28.59 3.50
CA ASN A 84 -15.05 -27.30 4.17
C ASN A 84 -13.92 -26.26 3.94
N VAL A 85 -13.18 -26.42 2.84
CA VAL A 85 -11.88 -25.81 2.53
C VAL A 85 -11.89 -24.27 2.52
N LEU A 86 -13.03 -23.63 2.24
CA LEU A 86 -13.15 -22.16 2.23
C LEU A 86 -13.04 -21.51 3.62
N LEU A 87 -13.15 -22.27 4.71
CA LEU A 87 -13.07 -21.75 6.08
C LEU A 87 -11.65 -21.87 6.69
N SER A 88 -10.83 -22.81 6.20
CA SER A 88 -9.46 -23.02 6.70
C SER A 88 -8.41 -22.18 5.96
N GLU A 89 -8.65 -21.80 4.70
CA GLU A 89 -7.74 -20.94 3.95
C GLU A 89 -7.77 -19.48 4.44
N ASN A 90 -8.94 -19.02 4.90
CA ASN A 90 -9.08 -17.67 5.44
C ASN A 90 -8.30 -17.48 6.75
N SER A 91 -8.29 -18.47 7.65
CA SER A 91 -7.53 -18.38 8.91
C SER A 91 -6.01 -18.44 8.68
N ALA A 92 -5.56 -19.27 7.73
CA ALA A 92 -4.16 -19.31 7.31
C ALA A 92 -3.71 -18.00 6.65
N GLY A 93 -4.55 -17.43 5.78
CA GLY A 93 -4.29 -16.13 5.13
C GLY A 93 -4.22 -14.97 6.13
N ILE A 94 -5.13 -14.91 7.11
CA ILE A 94 -5.11 -13.90 8.17
C ILE A 94 -3.85 -14.03 9.03
N THR A 95 -3.44 -15.26 9.35
CA THR A 95 -2.24 -15.52 10.16
C THR A 95 -0.97 -15.13 9.40
N ALA A 96 -0.86 -15.54 8.12
CA ALA A 96 0.27 -15.18 7.27
C ALA A 96 0.35 -13.66 7.02
N ALA A 97 -0.79 -13.00 6.83
CA ALA A 97 -0.85 -11.54 6.74
C ALA A 97 -0.35 -10.88 8.04
N ARG A 98 -0.82 -11.34 9.20
CA ARG A 98 -0.35 -10.83 10.50
C ARG A 98 1.16 -11.02 10.68
N ASN A 99 1.68 -12.19 10.34
CA ASN A 99 3.11 -12.49 10.46
C ASN A 99 3.95 -11.64 9.51
N LEU A 100 3.45 -11.37 8.30
CA LEU A 100 4.07 -10.41 7.40
C LEU A 100 4.15 -9.01 8.01
N ILE A 101 3.15 -8.55 8.78
CA ILE A 101 3.16 -7.22 9.39
C ILE A 101 4.28 -7.16 10.42
N TYR A 102 4.36 -8.17 11.30
CA TYR A 102 5.42 -8.24 12.30
C TYR A 102 6.81 -8.31 11.67
N MET A 103 6.99 -9.09 10.59
CA MET A 103 8.25 -9.13 9.86
C MET A 103 8.61 -7.79 9.26
N LEU A 104 7.67 -7.06 8.64
CA LEU A 104 7.94 -5.73 8.10
C LEU A 104 8.31 -4.73 9.20
N ILE A 105 7.60 -4.74 10.32
CA ILE A 105 7.89 -3.89 11.47
C ILE A 105 9.32 -4.12 11.95
N HIS A 106 9.70 -5.39 12.09
CA HIS A 106 11.02 -5.77 12.58
C HIS A 106 12.13 -5.43 11.55
N THR A 107 11.97 -5.84 10.30
CA THR A 107 12.99 -5.66 9.25
C THR A 107 13.18 -4.21 8.82
N ARG A 108 12.12 -3.39 8.87
CA ARG A 108 12.18 -1.96 8.55
C ARG A 108 12.38 -1.07 9.79
N ASN A 109 12.52 -1.66 10.97
CA ASN A 109 12.65 -0.96 12.25
C ASN A 109 11.59 0.14 12.42
N LEU A 110 10.33 -0.20 12.11
CA LEU A 110 9.21 0.75 12.19
C LEU A 110 8.94 1.09 13.66
N LYS A 111 9.09 2.36 14.01
CA LYS A 111 8.81 2.88 15.35
C LYS A 111 7.30 3.07 15.50
N LEU A 112 6.61 2.00 15.89
CA LEU A 112 5.17 2.02 16.14
C LEU A 112 4.86 2.13 17.63
N HIS A 113 3.73 2.72 17.98
CA HIS A 113 3.24 2.73 19.35
C HIS A 113 2.81 1.32 19.81
N HIS A 114 3.08 0.98 21.07
CA HIS A 114 2.76 -0.34 21.64
C HIS A 114 1.28 -0.74 21.52
N LEU A 115 0.36 0.23 21.61
CA LEU A 115 -1.07 0.00 21.47
C LEU A 115 -1.44 -0.44 20.04
N THR A 116 -0.80 0.16 19.03
CA THR A 116 -0.99 -0.20 17.62
C THR A 116 -0.43 -1.60 17.34
N LEU A 117 0.71 -1.96 17.92
CA LEU A 117 1.27 -3.32 17.80
C LEU A 117 0.36 -4.39 18.40
N ALA A 118 -0.34 -4.08 19.48
CA ALA A 118 -1.30 -4.98 20.11
C ALA A 118 -2.57 -5.14 19.25
N SER A 119 -3.05 -4.06 18.63
CA SER A 119 -4.29 -4.08 17.83
C SER A 119 -4.18 -4.93 16.56
N VAL A 120 -2.99 -5.01 15.95
CA VAL A 120 -2.70 -5.89 14.80
C VAL A 120 -3.09 -7.35 15.08
N GLY A 121 -3.03 -7.80 16.34
CA GLY A 121 -3.38 -9.16 16.69
C GLY A 121 -4.86 -9.48 16.82
N THR A 122 -5.72 -8.46 16.82
CA THR A 122 -7.16 -8.60 17.04
C THR A 122 -7.96 -8.47 15.74
N VAL A 123 -7.34 -7.95 14.68
CA VAL A 123 -8.00 -7.68 13.40
C VAL A 123 -8.08 -8.95 12.54
N GLN A 124 -9.29 -9.38 12.19
CA GLN A 124 -9.56 -10.45 11.24
C GLN A 124 -9.90 -9.86 9.86
N ALA A 125 -8.90 -9.24 9.23
CA ALA A 125 -9.06 -8.58 7.92
C ALA A 125 -8.00 -9.06 6.92
N GLY A 126 -8.16 -8.70 5.65
CA GLY A 126 -7.12 -8.91 4.64
C GLY A 126 -5.86 -8.09 4.94
N TRP A 127 -4.73 -8.46 4.33
CA TRP A 127 -3.44 -7.79 4.54
C TRP A 127 -3.52 -6.26 4.36
N PHE A 128 -4.13 -5.83 3.26
CA PHE A 128 -4.21 -4.41 2.91
C PHE A 128 -5.02 -3.59 3.91
N GLU A 129 -6.11 -4.17 4.41
CA GLU A 129 -6.96 -3.51 5.41
C GLU A 129 -6.24 -3.39 6.75
N MET A 130 -5.53 -4.45 7.17
CA MET A 130 -4.68 -4.37 8.36
C MET A 130 -3.59 -3.29 8.23
N LEU A 131 -2.92 -3.21 7.07
CA LEU A 131 -1.90 -2.19 6.80
C LEU A 131 -2.49 -0.78 6.82
N THR A 132 -3.65 -0.58 6.17
CA THR A 132 -4.33 0.72 6.10
C THR A 132 -4.76 1.18 7.49
N ARG A 133 -5.27 0.26 8.32
CA ARG A 133 -5.64 0.55 9.71
C ARG A 133 -4.42 0.92 10.55
N LEU A 134 -3.34 0.14 10.46
CA LEU A 134 -2.08 0.42 11.15
C LEU A 134 -1.57 1.83 10.79
N PHE A 135 -1.60 2.16 9.50
CA PHE A 135 -1.22 3.49 9.02
C PHE A 135 -2.12 4.59 9.59
N ALA A 136 -3.45 4.42 9.53
CA ALA A 136 -4.40 5.41 10.00
C ALA A 136 -4.30 5.65 11.53
N ASP A 137 -4.13 4.57 12.30
CA ASP A 137 -3.98 4.65 13.76
C ASP A 137 -2.70 5.40 14.14
N GLU A 138 -1.55 5.08 13.54
CA GLU A 138 -0.30 5.81 13.78
C GLU A 138 -0.36 7.25 13.30
N LEU A 139 -0.91 7.49 12.10
CA LEU A 139 -1.07 8.84 11.56
C LEU A 139 -1.90 9.70 12.52
N LEU A 140 -3.00 9.16 13.06
CA LEU A 140 -3.84 9.87 14.01
C LEU A 140 -3.12 10.18 15.32
N ILE A 141 -2.29 9.25 15.81
CA ILE A 141 -1.48 9.48 17.02
C ILE A 141 -0.49 10.62 16.79
N GLN A 142 0.24 10.60 15.66
CA GLN A 142 1.18 11.65 15.30
C GLN A 142 0.48 13.00 15.11
N LEU A 143 -0.68 13.00 14.44
CA LEU A 143 -1.47 14.20 14.23
C LEU A 143 -1.94 14.85 15.54
N LYS A 144 -2.28 14.03 16.54
CA LYS A 144 -2.65 14.49 17.88
C LYS A 144 -1.47 15.08 18.66
N GLN A 145 -0.24 14.65 18.37
CA GLN A 145 0.98 15.21 18.99
C GLN A 145 1.33 16.58 18.40
N GLY A 146 0.88 16.87 17.18
CA GLY A 146 0.98 18.18 16.54
C GLY A 146 1.13 18.05 15.03
N TYR A 147 0.72 19.09 14.30
CA TYR A 147 0.96 19.16 12.86
C TYR A 147 2.42 19.53 12.62
N HIS A 148 3.12 18.73 11.82
CA HIS A 148 4.41 19.14 11.27
C HIS A 148 4.15 20.19 10.19
N LEU A 149 4.39 21.45 10.52
CA LEU A 149 4.33 22.56 9.58
C LEU A 149 5.75 22.87 9.13
N ASP A 150 6.05 22.56 7.87
CA ASP A 150 7.31 22.95 7.26
C ASP A 150 7.24 24.40 6.79
N TYR A 151 8.22 25.21 7.19
CA TYR A 151 8.39 26.55 6.66
C TYR A 151 9.00 26.44 5.27
N VAL A 152 8.19 26.71 4.25
CA VAL A 152 8.64 26.79 2.86
C VAL A 152 8.93 28.25 2.54
N VAL A 153 10.14 28.50 2.02
CA VAL A 153 10.48 29.85 1.57
C VAL A 153 9.68 30.17 0.32
N GLN A 154 8.84 31.19 0.38
CA GLN A 154 8.00 31.62 -0.74
C GLN A 154 8.31 33.06 -1.13
N GLU A 155 8.75 33.26 -2.37
CA GLU A 155 8.93 34.60 -2.93
C GLU A 155 7.68 35.08 -3.64
N ASP A 156 7.01 36.09 -3.10
CA ASP A 156 5.76 36.61 -3.65
C ASP A 156 5.72 38.14 -3.70
N LEU A 157 4.76 38.68 -4.45
CA LEU A 157 4.42 40.10 -4.43
C LEU A 157 3.26 40.31 -3.49
N LEU A 158 3.55 40.88 -2.34
CA LEU A 158 2.53 41.11 -1.32
C LEU A 158 2.15 42.60 -1.35
N PRO A 159 0.86 42.94 -1.15
CA PRO A 159 0.44 44.34 -1.01
C PRO A 159 0.96 44.97 0.30
N TYR A 160 1.56 44.17 1.18
CA TYR A 160 2.18 44.56 2.43
C TYR A 160 3.54 43.87 2.58
N LEU A 161 4.44 44.43 3.38
CA LEU A 161 5.76 43.84 3.63
C LEU A 161 5.66 42.74 4.69
N ARG A 162 5.97 41.50 4.32
CA ARG A 162 5.99 40.34 5.25
C ARG A 162 7.19 39.46 4.92
N GLY A 163 7.94 39.06 5.95
CA GLY A 163 9.20 38.32 5.75
C GLY A 163 10.36 39.26 5.33
N ARG A 164 11.30 38.72 4.55
CA ARG A 164 12.47 39.47 4.08
C ARG A 164 12.15 40.20 2.78
N TRP A 165 12.44 41.49 2.71
CA TRP A 165 12.32 42.25 1.47
C TRP A 165 13.41 41.85 0.47
N ASN A 166 13.00 41.42 -0.75
CA ASN A 166 13.92 41.13 -1.84
C ASN A 166 14.21 42.40 -2.64
N VAL A 167 15.15 43.18 -2.12
CA VAL A 167 15.56 44.50 -2.63
C VAL A 167 16.07 44.41 -4.07
N THR A 168 16.87 43.39 -4.38
CA THR A 168 17.39 43.09 -5.73
C THR A 168 16.28 42.91 -6.75
N ARG A 169 15.21 42.16 -6.41
CA ARG A 169 14.07 41.95 -7.29
C ARG A 169 13.22 43.21 -7.44
N GLN A 170 13.13 44.03 -6.40
CA GLN A 170 12.36 45.28 -6.42
C GLN A 170 12.99 46.32 -7.35
N PHE A 171 14.33 46.48 -7.34
CA PHE A 171 15.02 47.49 -8.15
C PHE A 171 15.04 47.19 -9.65
N VAL A 172 14.83 45.93 -10.06
CA VAL A 172 14.74 45.53 -11.48
C VAL A 172 13.35 45.81 -12.06
N ARG A 173 12.35 46.12 -11.22
CA ARG A 173 10.98 46.37 -11.67
C ARG A 173 10.74 47.83 -12.03
N TYR A 174 9.82 48.03 -12.97
CA TYR A 174 9.30 49.35 -13.28
C TYR A 174 8.64 49.97 -12.03
N PRO A 175 8.77 51.29 -11.82
CA PRO A 175 8.31 51.99 -10.62
C PRO A 175 6.78 52.19 -10.60
N ASP A 176 6.03 51.12 -10.84
CA ASP A 176 4.59 51.09 -10.60
C ASP A 176 4.34 50.44 -9.24
N LEU A 177 4.15 51.30 -8.23
CA LEU A 177 3.94 50.91 -6.83
C LEU A 177 2.59 50.21 -6.59
N SER A 178 1.74 50.10 -7.61
CA SER A 178 0.45 49.40 -7.52
C SER A 178 0.57 47.86 -7.52
N GLY A 179 1.72 47.31 -7.95
CA GLY A 179 1.93 45.85 -8.11
C GLY A 179 2.42 45.08 -6.86
N GLY A 180 2.57 45.75 -5.71
CA GLY A 180 3.03 45.14 -4.46
C GLY A 180 4.57 45.09 -4.30
N VAL A 181 5.02 44.58 -3.15
CA VAL A 181 6.42 44.52 -2.73
C VAL A 181 6.93 43.09 -2.82
N GLY A 182 8.08 42.89 -3.49
CA GLY A 182 8.71 41.57 -3.60
C GLY A 182 9.25 41.08 -2.25
N CYS A 183 8.61 40.08 -1.66
CA CYS A 183 8.91 39.56 -0.33
C CYS A 183 9.27 38.07 -0.38
N CYS A 184 10.23 37.64 0.43
CA CYS A 184 10.54 36.24 0.70
C CYS A 184 9.97 35.88 2.09
N LEU A 185 8.93 35.07 2.12
CA LEU A 185 8.30 34.50 3.31
C LEU A 185 9.03 33.25 3.78
#